data_AF-A0A3R6YWY3-F1
#
_entry.id   AF-A0A3R6YWY3-F1
#
_cell.length_a   1.000
_cell.length_b   1.000
_cell.length_c   1.000
_cell.angle_alpha   90.00
_cell.angle_beta   90.00
_cell.angle_gamma   90.00
#
_symmetry.space_group_name_H-M   'P 1'
#
loop_
_entity.id
_entity.type
_entity.pdbx_description
1 polymer ?
#
loop_
_entity_poly.entity_id
_entity_poly.type
_entity_poly.pdbx_seq_one_letter_code
_entity_poly.pdbx_strand_id
1 'polypeptide(L)'
;MLLTDPAYWRGVAAMDSLFKTISCCLTYLEGDEATFSAVYACFFAIKYHIKTLDLSVMEALHLNDDDICEMIRLIHHRFSTIYSEAHALVFCTDPLFTSMHRLMGFRFDEKFLHLGKGSINQQSKTAIALISMGNEILRRSMLSEFAVLVTRQQDTEDDFSDTSIKPSVLWTVCDESSYGSLSGPLSALHQNPTGASGGERNHKATRRVHTKNRARMGHSKIESGTAILFNSGQLVRRLTPTRNTKFCTWLQQLGADDEGLPVEEEALDEEEDAAADALIEEFDHVHISDGLEGVMGNELFDEEVMDEGSIFYN
;
A
#
# COMPACT_ATOMS: atom_id res chain seq x y z
N MET A 1 32.76 0.29 29.52
CA MET A 1 32.14 -1.04 29.69
C MET A 1 30.64 -0.88 29.51
N LEU A 2 30.19 -0.65 28.25
CA LEU A 2 28.79 -0.35 27.91
C LEU A 2 27.93 -1.62 27.82
N LEU A 3 28.53 -2.74 27.40
CA LEU A 3 27.82 -4.01 27.16
C LEU A 3 27.30 -4.71 28.42
N THR A 4 27.74 -4.31 29.61
CA THR A 4 27.26 -4.88 30.88
C THR A 4 26.41 -3.91 31.69
N ASP A 5 26.17 -2.70 31.17
CA ASP A 5 25.37 -1.70 31.86
C ASP A 5 23.88 -2.02 31.65
N PRO A 6 23.12 -2.35 32.72
CA PRO A 6 21.69 -2.62 32.59
C PRO A 6 20.88 -1.43 32.08
N ALA A 7 21.33 -0.20 32.33
CA ALA A 7 20.66 1.01 31.86
C ALA A 7 20.74 1.14 30.33
N TYR A 8 21.91 0.81 29.75
CA TYR A 8 22.10 0.77 28.30
C TYR A 8 21.10 -0.18 27.63
N TRP A 9 21.00 -1.43 28.10
CA TRP A 9 20.09 -2.42 27.52
C TRP A 9 18.62 -2.08 27.73
N ARG A 10 18.26 -1.43 28.84
CA ARG A 10 16.91 -0.89 29.03
C ARG A 10 16.56 0.17 27.98
N GLY A 11 17.50 1.06 27.68
CA GLY A 11 17.35 2.04 26.61
C GLY A 11 17.17 1.38 25.24
N VAL A 12 17.95 0.33 24.93
CA VAL A 12 17.81 -0.42 23.67
C VAL A 12 16.43 -1.09 23.55
N ALA A 13 15.95 -1.74 24.62
CA ALA A 13 14.61 -2.35 24.62
C ALA A 13 13.50 -1.30 24.49
N ALA A 14 13.67 -0.13 25.11
CA ALA A 14 12.74 0.98 24.99
C ALA A 14 12.73 1.57 23.55
N MET A 15 13.88 1.65 22.89
CA MET A 15 13.98 2.04 21.49
C MET A 15 13.25 1.04 20.58
N ASP A 16 13.46 -0.27 20.79
CA ASP A 16 12.73 -1.31 20.06
C ASP A 16 11.22 -1.14 20.23
N SER A 17 10.74 -0.96 21.46
CA SER A 17 9.33 -0.71 21.74
C SER A 17 8.80 0.57 21.07
N LEU A 18 9.60 1.64 21.02
CA LEU A 18 9.22 2.89 20.35
C LEU A 18 9.05 2.68 18.84
N PHE A 19 9.99 1.98 18.19
CA PHE A 19 10.01 1.81 16.73
C PHE A 19 9.16 0.64 16.24
N LYS A 20 8.78 -0.32 17.09
CA LYS A 20 8.08 -1.54 16.68
C LYS A 20 6.84 -1.27 15.82
N THR A 21 5.94 -0.38 16.25
CA THR A 21 4.73 -0.04 15.47
C THR A 21 5.07 0.60 14.13
N ILE A 22 6.10 1.45 14.08
CA ILE A 22 6.55 2.10 12.85
C ILE A 22 7.06 1.03 11.88
N SER A 23 7.90 0.12 12.36
CA SER A 23 8.43 -0.99 11.56
C SER A 23 7.30 -1.89 11.03
N CYS A 24 6.35 -2.31 11.87
CA CYS A 24 5.21 -3.11 11.42
C CYS A 24 4.36 -2.39 10.37
N CYS A 25 4.12 -1.08 10.54
CA CYS A 25 3.40 -0.28 9.55
C CYS A 25 4.17 -0.21 8.22
N LEU A 26 5.49 -0.04 8.25
CA LEU A 26 6.31 -0.01 7.04
C LEU A 26 6.28 -1.36 6.32
N THR A 27 6.54 -2.46 7.03
CA THR A 27 6.47 -3.82 6.48
C THR A 27 5.11 -4.08 5.86
N TYR A 28 4.02 -3.71 6.54
CA TYR A 28 2.67 -3.89 6.03
C TYR A 28 2.44 -3.05 4.76
N LEU A 29 2.77 -1.76 4.77
CA LEU A 29 2.56 -0.87 3.63
C LEU A 29 3.39 -1.24 2.39
N GLU A 30 4.52 -1.91 2.59
CA GLU A 30 5.34 -2.51 1.53
C GLU A 30 4.79 -3.85 1.04
N GLY A 31 3.91 -4.47 1.82
CA GLY A 31 3.23 -5.74 1.56
C GLY A 31 2.22 -5.67 0.41
N ASP A 32 1.97 -6.80 -0.26
CA ASP A 32 1.01 -6.89 -1.38
C ASP A 32 -0.46 -6.84 -0.92
N GLU A 33 -0.68 -7.03 0.38
CA GLU A 33 -1.99 -7.01 1.02
C GLU A 33 -2.43 -5.59 1.42
N ALA A 34 -1.52 -4.62 1.42
CA ALA A 34 -1.84 -3.25 1.79
C ALA A 34 -2.66 -2.57 0.70
N THR A 35 -3.80 -2.04 1.12
CA THR A 35 -4.75 -1.29 0.29
C THR A 35 -4.52 0.21 0.47
N PHE A 36 -4.90 1.04 -0.49
CA PHE A 36 -4.68 2.50 -0.41
C PHE A 36 -5.16 3.14 0.91
N SER A 37 -6.24 2.62 1.48
CA SER A 37 -6.79 2.96 2.81
C SER A 37 -5.84 2.70 3.99
N ALA A 38 -4.95 1.70 3.89
CA ALA A 38 -3.99 1.34 4.93
C ALA A 38 -3.00 2.45 5.24
N VAL A 39 -2.68 3.33 4.28
CA VAL A 39 -1.76 4.46 4.53
C VAL A 39 -2.30 5.33 5.66
N TYR A 40 -3.58 5.70 5.61
CA TYR A 40 -4.20 6.51 6.65
C TYR A 40 -4.21 5.76 7.99
N ALA A 41 -4.61 4.47 7.96
CA ALA A 41 -4.68 3.62 9.14
C ALA A 41 -3.30 3.46 9.83
N CYS A 42 -2.22 3.26 9.06
CA CYS A 42 -0.88 3.13 9.59
C CYS A 42 -0.36 4.41 10.23
N PHE A 43 -0.53 5.57 9.58
CA PHE A 43 -0.16 6.85 10.19
C PHE A 43 -0.95 7.12 11.47
N PHE A 44 -2.21 6.69 11.47
CA PHE A 44 -3.06 6.79 12.63
C PHE A 44 -2.60 5.86 13.77
N ALA A 45 -2.19 4.63 13.44
CA ALA A 45 -1.65 3.67 14.39
C ALA A 45 -0.32 4.11 15.01
N ILE A 46 0.57 4.68 14.20
CA ILE A 46 1.83 5.26 14.69
C ILE A 46 1.54 6.43 15.64
N LYS A 47 0.61 7.32 15.28
CA LYS A 47 0.22 8.44 16.14
C LYS A 47 -0.36 7.95 17.47
N TYR A 48 -1.23 6.94 17.44
CA TYR A 48 -1.77 6.31 18.64
C TYR A 48 -0.65 5.77 19.53
N HIS A 49 0.25 4.95 18.96
CA HIS A 49 1.38 4.35 19.66
C HIS A 49 2.24 5.37 20.38
N ILE A 50 2.60 6.47 19.72
CA ILE A 50 3.38 7.55 20.33
C ILE A 50 2.58 8.25 21.43
N LYS A 51 1.28 8.45 21.25
CA LYS A 51 0.43 9.12 22.25
C LYS A 51 0.19 8.26 23.48
N THR A 52 0.22 6.94 23.36
CA THR A 52 0.00 5.98 24.44
C THR A 52 1.27 5.23 24.83
N LEU A 53 2.44 5.83 24.58
CA LEU A 53 3.71 5.21 24.92
C LEU A 53 3.77 4.97 26.43
N ASP A 54 4.22 3.77 26.83
CA ASP A 54 4.32 3.43 28.25
C ASP A 54 5.32 4.37 28.96
N LEU A 55 4.98 4.75 30.19
CA LEU A 55 5.79 5.61 31.04
C LEU A 55 7.19 5.01 31.24
N SER A 56 7.28 3.68 31.33
CA SER A 56 8.56 2.97 31.46
C SER A 56 9.49 3.19 30.26
N VAL A 57 8.92 3.26 29.05
CA VAL A 57 9.65 3.55 27.81
C VAL A 57 10.06 5.01 27.76
N MET A 58 9.16 5.92 28.13
CA MET A 58 9.48 7.36 28.21
C MET A 58 10.62 7.63 29.19
N GLU A 59 10.58 7.05 30.39
CA GLU A 59 11.62 7.20 31.40
C GLU A 59 12.97 6.63 30.92
N ALA A 60 12.96 5.44 30.31
CA ALA A 60 14.17 4.79 29.81
C ALA A 60 14.84 5.55 28.66
N LEU A 61 14.07 6.32 27.90
CA LEU A 61 14.55 7.15 26.79
C LEU A 61 14.71 8.63 27.17
N HIS A 62 14.42 8.99 28.42
CA HIS A 62 14.42 10.37 28.91
C HIS A 62 13.52 11.30 28.10
N LEU A 63 12.39 10.80 27.61
CA LEU A 63 11.39 11.57 26.87
C LEU A 63 10.47 12.31 27.83
N ASN A 64 10.13 13.54 27.46
CA ASN A 64 9.09 14.33 28.11
C ASN A 64 7.89 14.55 27.17
N ASP A 65 6.83 15.20 27.68
CA ASP A 65 5.62 15.45 26.90
C ASP A 65 5.85 16.33 25.65
N ASP A 66 6.83 17.24 25.69
CA ASP A 66 7.18 18.08 24.53
C ASP A 66 7.82 17.24 23.42
N ASP A 67 8.66 16.25 23.77
CA ASP A 67 9.23 15.30 22.82
C ASP A 67 8.14 14.47 22.13
N ILE A 68 7.14 14.00 22.90
CA ILE A 68 5.97 13.29 22.36
C ILE A 68 5.18 14.18 21.41
N CYS A 69 4.95 15.45 21.77
CA CYS A 69 4.27 16.41 20.90
C CYS A 69 5.04 16.66 19.60
N GLU A 70 6.37 16.78 19.68
CA GLU A 70 7.22 16.99 18.51
C GLU A 70 7.22 15.75 17.59
N MET A 71 7.28 14.54 18.15
CA MET A 71 7.16 13.30 17.37
C MET A 71 5.81 13.23 16.63
N ILE A 72 4.70 13.58 17.29
CA ILE A 72 3.38 13.66 16.65
C ILE A 72 3.37 14.70 15.53
N ARG A 73 4.05 15.85 15.72
CA ARG A 73 4.19 16.89 14.69
C ARG A 73 4.96 16.38 13.48
N LEU A 74 6.03 15.61 13.69
CA LEU A 74 6.80 14.98 12.62
C LEU A 74 5.96 13.98 11.82
N ILE A 75 5.10 13.19 12.47
CA ILE A 75 4.16 12.29 11.82
C ILE A 75 3.18 13.07 10.92
N HIS A 76 2.56 14.13 11.46
CA HIS A 76 1.65 14.98 10.67
C HIS A 76 2.37 15.62 9.48
N HIS A 77 3.62 16.06 9.65
CA HIS A 77 4.43 16.60 8.58
C HIS A 77 4.71 15.56 7.50
N ARG A 78 5.15 14.36 7.88
CA ARG A 78 5.42 13.28 6.93
C ARG A 78 4.16 12.86 6.18
N PHE A 79 3.04 12.70 6.88
CA PHE A 79 1.75 12.42 6.24
C PHE A 79 1.41 13.49 5.22
N SER A 80 1.63 14.76 5.56
CA SER A 80 1.38 15.88 4.66
C SER A 80 2.16 15.86 3.35
N THR A 81 3.32 15.20 3.29
CA THR A 81 4.12 15.09 2.06
C THR A 81 3.61 14.06 1.06
N ILE A 82 2.79 13.11 1.52
CA ILE A 82 2.27 12.01 0.68
C ILE A 82 0.74 12.05 0.54
N TYR A 83 0.08 12.83 1.40
CA TYR A 83 -1.36 12.90 1.51
C TYR A 83 -2.03 13.53 0.29
N SER A 84 -3.20 13.00 -0.02
CA SER A 84 -4.25 13.57 -0.85
C SER A 84 -5.60 13.25 -0.21
N GLU A 85 -6.63 14.02 -0.54
CA GLU A 85 -7.99 13.86 -0.03
C GLU A 85 -8.56 12.45 -0.30
N ALA A 86 -8.08 11.81 -1.35
CA ALA A 86 -8.40 10.43 -1.67
C ALA A 86 -8.06 9.47 -0.52
N HIS A 87 -6.96 9.68 0.21
CA HIS A 87 -6.58 8.85 1.36
C HIS A 87 -7.63 8.86 2.47
N ALA A 88 -8.23 10.03 2.74
CA ALA A 88 -9.28 10.15 3.73
C ALA A 88 -10.56 9.45 3.26
N LEU A 89 -10.91 9.61 1.98
CA LEU A 89 -12.06 8.95 1.38
C LEU A 89 -11.92 7.42 1.40
N VAL A 90 -10.79 6.87 0.96
CA VAL A 90 -10.59 5.41 0.98
C VAL A 90 -10.55 4.87 2.40
N PHE A 91 -9.95 5.57 3.35
CA PHE A 91 -9.95 5.15 4.75
C PHE A 91 -11.37 5.10 5.35
N CYS A 92 -12.17 6.14 5.11
CA CYS A 92 -13.55 6.21 5.62
C CYS A 92 -14.51 5.20 4.95
N THR A 93 -14.22 4.83 3.70
CA THR A 93 -15.03 3.91 2.90
C THR A 93 -14.51 2.47 2.95
N ASP A 94 -13.54 2.19 3.81
CA ASP A 94 -13.01 0.85 4.01
C ASP A 94 -13.66 0.20 5.25
N PRO A 95 -14.50 -0.82 5.08
CA PRO A 95 -15.21 -1.47 6.19
C PRO A 95 -14.28 -2.05 7.28
N LEU A 96 -13.05 -2.42 6.93
CA LEU A 96 -12.08 -2.96 7.89
C LEU A 96 -11.71 -1.92 8.95
N PHE A 97 -11.67 -0.63 8.58
CA PHE A 97 -11.24 0.44 9.48
C PHE A 97 -12.40 1.19 10.15
N THR A 98 -13.66 0.81 9.88
CA THR A 98 -14.84 1.42 10.53
C THR A 98 -14.74 1.34 12.06
N SER A 99 -14.37 0.17 12.60
CA SER A 99 -14.22 -0.03 14.05
C SER A 99 -13.09 0.81 14.62
N MET A 100 -11.93 0.81 13.98
CA MET A 100 -10.77 1.63 14.34
C MET A 100 -11.14 3.12 14.40
N HIS A 101 -11.79 3.65 13.36
CA HIS A 101 -12.23 5.05 13.30
C HIS A 101 -13.16 5.41 14.47
N ARG A 102 -14.16 4.56 14.74
CA ARG A 102 -15.13 4.77 15.83
C ARG A 102 -14.49 4.70 17.21
N LEU A 103 -13.73 3.64 17.49
CA LEU A 103 -13.09 3.42 18.79
C LEU A 103 -12.16 4.58 19.14
N MET A 104 -11.40 5.04 18.16
CA MET A 104 -10.43 6.08 18.37
C MET A 104 -11.06 7.47 18.46
N GLY A 105 -12.12 7.75 17.70
CA GLY A 105 -12.92 8.95 17.86
C GLY A 105 -13.56 9.04 19.25
N PHE A 106 -14.02 7.92 19.81
CA PHE A 106 -14.51 7.84 21.18
C PHE A 106 -13.40 8.09 22.22
N ARG A 107 -12.21 7.51 22.02
CA ARG A 107 -11.11 7.56 22.99
C ARG A 107 -10.39 8.91 23.06
N PHE A 108 -10.16 9.55 21.91
CA PHE A 108 -9.29 10.74 21.83
C PHE A 108 -9.95 11.98 21.21
N ASP A 109 -11.24 11.93 20.88
CA ASP A 109 -11.97 12.91 20.07
C ASP A 109 -11.75 12.82 18.55
N GLU A 110 -12.61 13.52 17.79
CA GLU A 110 -12.55 13.54 16.32
C GLU A 110 -11.32 14.28 15.79
N LYS A 111 -10.76 15.26 16.53
CA LYS A 111 -9.55 15.98 16.11
C LYS A 111 -8.33 15.08 16.12
N PHE A 112 -8.31 14.06 16.95
CA PHE A 112 -7.27 13.05 16.93
C PHE A 112 -7.21 12.34 15.56
N LEU A 113 -8.35 12.10 14.92
CA LEU A 113 -8.47 11.43 13.62
C LEU A 113 -7.90 12.25 12.46
N HIS A 114 -7.81 13.57 12.61
CA HIS A 114 -7.55 14.49 11.50
C HIS A 114 -6.16 14.38 10.86
N LEU A 115 -5.17 13.80 11.55
CA LEU A 115 -3.74 13.78 11.14
C LEU A 115 -3.20 15.14 10.65
N GLY A 116 -3.72 16.25 11.20
CA GLY A 116 -3.35 17.62 10.83
C GLY A 116 -4.02 18.15 9.54
N LYS A 117 -4.97 17.41 8.94
CA LYS A 117 -5.67 17.75 7.69
C LYS A 117 -7.11 18.26 7.87
N GLY A 118 -7.64 18.23 9.10
CA GLY A 118 -9.03 18.61 9.40
C GLY A 118 -9.98 17.41 9.41
N SER A 119 -11.28 17.63 9.35
CA SER A 119 -12.28 16.54 9.42
C SER A 119 -12.15 15.57 8.25
N ILE A 120 -12.13 14.25 8.53
CA ILE A 120 -12.10 13.18 7.52
C ILE A 120 -13.29 13.30 6.58
N ASN A 121 -14.47 13.64 7.11
CA ASN A 121 -15.68 13.84 6.31
C ASN A 121 -15.53 15.00 5.34
N GLN A 122 -14.91 16.11 5.75
CA GLN A 122 -14.67 17.25 4.86
C GLN A 122 -13.63 16.91 3.78
N GLN A 123 -12.56 16.20 4.15
CA GLN A 123 -11.56 15.71 3.20
C GLN A 123 -12.20 14.78 2.15
N SER A 124 -13.04 13.85 2.60
CA SER A 124 -13.77 12.90 1.74
C SER A 124 -14.72 13.62 0.76
N LYS A 125 -15.45 14.64 1.22
CA LYS A 125 -16.28 15.49 0.35
C LYS A 125 -15.47 16.21 -0.72
N THR A 126 -14.28 16.70 -0.38
CA THR A 126 -13.37 17.32 -1.35
C THR A 126 -12.89 16.29 -2.38
N ALA A 127 -12.53 15.07 -1.97
CA ALA A 127 -12.16 13.99 -2.89
C ALA A 127 -13.31 13.65 -3.86
N ILE A 128 -14.54 13.52 -3.35
CA ILE A 128 -15.73 13.28 -4.19
C ILE A 128 -15.91 14.41 -5.21
N ALA A 129 -15.74 15.67 -4.79
CA ALA A 129 -15.83 16.82 -5.69
C ALA A 129 -14.76 16.79 -6.81
N LEU A 130 -13.55 16.30 -6.51
CA LEU A 130 -12.49 16.12 -7.50
C LEU A 130 -12.80 14.98 -8.48
N ILE A 131 -13.30 13.85 -7.98
CA ILE A 131 -13.67 12.69 -8.80
C ILE A 131 -14.81 13.05 -9.78
N SER A 132 -15.79 13.80 -9.31
CA SER A 132 -16.97 14.22 -10.07
C SER A 132 -16.81 15.56 -10.77
N MET A 133 -15.57 16.05 -10.93
CA MET A 133 -15.28 17.35 -11.53
C MET A 133 -15.90 17.47 -12.92
N GLY A 134 -16.64 18.56 -13.14
CA GLY A 134 -17.38 18.80 -14.39
C GLY A 134 -18.74 18.10 -14.48
N ASN A 135 -19.14 17.30 -13.49
CA ASN A 135 -20.44 16.63 -13.45
C ASN A 135 -21.17 16.85 -12.10
N GLU A 136 -21.97 17.90 -12.04
CA GLU A 136 -22.72 18.30 -10.85
C GLU A 136 -23.81 17.33 -10.40
N ILE A 137 -24.36 16.54 -11.33
CA ILE A 137 -25.39 15.53 -11.02
C ILE A 137 -24.73 14.34 -10.34
N LEU A 138 -23.60 13.87 -10.89
CA LEU A 138 -22.80 12.81 -10.29
C LEU A 138 -22.31 13.22 -8.90
N ARG A 139 -21.77 14.44 -8.77
CA ARG A 139 -21.30 14.98 -7.49
C ARG A 139 -22.36 14.92 -6.39
N ARG A 140 -23.57 15.40 -6.69
CA ARG A 140 -24.69 15.38 -5.74
C ARG A 140 -25.11 13.97 -5.36
N SER A 141 -25.15 13.06 -6.34
CA SER A 141 -25.53 11.66 -6.10
C SER A 141 -24.49 10.97 -5.20
N MET A 142 -23.20 11.09 -5.53
CA MET A 142 -22.11 10.55 -4.71
C MET A 142 -22.09 11.12 -3.29
N LEU A 143 -22.32 12.43 -3.12
CA LEU A 143 -22.37 13.04 -1.79
C LEU A 143 -23.57 12.56 -0.96
N SER A 144 -24.72 12.32 -1.61
CA SER A 144 -25.90 11.77 -0.95
C SER A 144 -25.65 10.33 -0.50
N GLU A 145 -25.13 9.49 -1.38
CA GLU A 145 -24.76 8.10 -1.07
C GLU A 145 -23.68 8.05 0.04
N PHE A 146 -22.70 8.95 0.00
CA PHE A 146 -21.65 9.02 1.02
C PHE A 146 -22.21 9.41 2.39
N ALA A 147 -23.17 10.33 2.44
CA ALA A 147 -23.84 10.69 3.68
C ALA A 147 -24.60 9.50 4.29
N VAL A 148 -25.29 8.72 3.45
CA VAL A 148 -25.99 7.49 3.89
C VAL A 148 -24.98 6.48 4.47
N LEU A 149 -23.88 6.24 3.78
CA LEU A 149 -22.82 5.34 4.24
C LEU A 149 -22.29 5.74 5.63
N VAL A 150 -21.91 7.03 5.80
CA VAL A 150 -21.36 7.53 7.07
C VAL A 150 -22.37 7.41 8.20
N THR A 151 -23.67 7.66 7.95
CA THR A 151 -24.71 7.50 8.96
C THR A 151 -24.87 6.03 9.37
N ARG A 152 -24.93 5.10 8.41
CA ARG A 152 -25.07 3.66 8.69
C ARG A 152 -23.91 3.10 9.52
N GLN A 153 -22.69 3.51 9.19
CA GLN A 153 -21.49 3.15 9.95
C GLN A 153 -21.55 3.61 11.43
N GLN A 154 -22.25 4.70 11.73
CA GLN A 154 -22.46 5.16 13.12
C GLN A 154 -23.50 4.32 13.85
N ASP A 155 -24.56 3.89 13.15
CA ASP A 155 -25.69 3.15 13.71
C ASP A 155 -25.43 1.64 13.85
N THR A 156 -24.19 1.16 13.63
CA THR A 156 -23.79 -0.26 13.63
C THR A 156 -24.46 -1.12 12.56
N GLU A 157 -25.17 -0.50 11.61
CA GLU A 157 -25.67 -1.14 10.40
C GLU A 157 -24.55 -1.17 9.36
N ASP A 158 -23.62 -2.13 9.50
CA ASP A 158 -22.55 -2.30 8.50
C ASP A 158 -23.10 -2.99 7.24
N ASP A 159 -23.06 -2.29 6.11
CA ASP A 159 -23.44 -2.83 4.79
C ASP A 159 -22.50 -3.96 4.32
N PHE A 160 -21.33 -4.10 4.97
CA PHE A 160 -20.33 -5.12 4.67
C PHE A 160 -20.00 -5.94 5.92
N SER A 161 -20.47 -7.18 5.97
CA SER A 161 -20.26 -8.08 7.12
C SER A 161 -18.89 -8.79 7.10
N ASP A 162 -18.31 -8.99 5.91
CA ASP A 162 -17.01 -9.62 5.75
C ASP A 162 -15.93 -8.58 5.40
N THR A 163 -15.28 -8.06 6.44
CA THR A 163 -14.17 -7.09 6.31
C THR A 163 -12.86 -7.74 5.86
N SER A 164 -12.80 -9.08 5.84
CA SER A 164 -11.62 -9.80 5.38
C SER A 164 -11.43 -9.66 3.88
N ILE A 165 -12.46 -9.30 3.12
CA ILE A 165 -12.35 -9.04 1.69
C ILE A 165 -11.75 -7.65 1.43
N LYS A 166 -10.91 -7.54 0.39
CA LYS A 166 -10.31 -6.29 -0.07
C LYS A 166 -11.41 -5.30 -0.49
N PRO A 167 -11.26 -4.02 -0.16
CA PRO A 167 -12.32 -3.03 -0.33
C PRO A 167 -12.65 -2.80 -1.81
N SER A 168 -11.69 -2.95 -2.73
CA SER A 168 -11.96 -2.88 -4.18
C SER A 168 -12.97 -3.93 -4.64
N VAL A 169 -12.89 -5.15 -4.11
CA VAL A 169 -13.83 -6.23 -4.42
C VAL A 169 -15.19 -5.95 -3.78
N LEU A 170 -15.21 -5.54 -2.51
CA LEU A 170 -16.45 -5.18 -1.80
C LEU A 170 -17.24 -4.09 -2.54
N TRP A 171 -16.56 -3.03 -2.97
CA TRP A 171 -17.19 -1.94 -3.72
C TRP A 171 -17.64 -2.36 -5.13
N THR A 172 -17.03 -3.40 -5.71
CA THR A 172 -17.44 -3.95 -7.02
C THR A 172 -18.73 -4.77 -6.94
N VAL A 173 -18.94 -5.49 -5.84
CA VAL A 173 -20.13 -6.34 -5.62
C VAL A 173 -21.24 -5.64 -4.84
N CYS A 174 -21.04 -4.36 -4.52
CA CYS A 174 -21.99 -3.56 -3.78
C CYS A 174 -23.28 -3.35 -4.57
N ASP A 175 -24.43 -3.36 -3.89
CA ASP A 175 -25.73 -3.19 -4.54
C ASP A 175 -25.85 -1.79 -5.18
N GLU A 176 -26.01 -1.76 -6.50
CA GLU A 176 -26.20 -0.54 -7.29
C GLU A 176 -27.41 0.28 -6.82
N SER A 177 -28.40 -0.37 -6.17
CA SER A 177 -29.57 0.31 -5.61
C SER A 177 -29.23 1.30 -4.50
N SER A 178 -28.14 1.06 -3.76
CA SER A 178 -27.72 1.84 -2.60
C SER A 178 -26.53 2.76 -2.90
N TYR A 179 -25.59 2.30 -3.72
CA TYR A 179 -24.30 2.97 -3.96
C TYR A 179 -23.89 3.03 -5.43
N GLY A 180 -24.86 3.16 -6.34
CA GLY A 180 -24.62 3.14 -7.79
C GLY A 180 -23.65 4.21 -8.28
N SER A 181 -23.58 5.38 -7.65
CA SER A 181 -22.68 6.46 -8.05
C SER A 181 -21.29 6.36 -7.39
N LEU A 182 -21.20 5.74 -6.21
CA LEU A 182 -19.96 5.57 -5.45
C LEU A 182 -19.18 4.29 -5.79
N SER A 183 -19.87 3.19 -6.09
CA SER A 183 -19.29 1.85 -6.26
C SER A 183 -18.12 1.82 -7.26
N GLY A 184 -18.35 2.28 -8.48
CA GLY A 184 -17.34 2.32 -9.54
C GLY A 184 -16.10 3.15 -9.16
N PRO A 185 -16.26 4.44 -8.80
CA PRO A 185 -15.14 5.26 -8.36
C PRO A 185 -14.38 4.71 -7.16
N LEU A 186 -15.07 4.19 -6.13
CA LEU A 186 -14.42 3.64 -4.95
C LEU A 186 -13.69 2.32 -5.26
N SER A 187 -14.28 1.44 -6.08
CA SER A 187 -13.60 0.22 -6.54
C SER A 187 -12.27 0.56 -7.24
N ALA A 188 -12.30 1.52 -8.18
CA ALA A 188 -11.09 1.98 -8.88
C ALA A 188 -10.08 2.63 -7.92
N LEU A 189 -10.54 3.45 -6.98
CA LEU A 189 -9.66 4.14 -6.04
C LEU A 189 -8.95 3.17 -5.08
N HIS A 190 -9.63 2.12 -4.65
CA HIS A 190 -9.10 1.06 -3.79
C HIS A 190 -8.14 0.09 -4.49
N GLN A 191 -8.11 0.07 -5.83
CA GLN A 191 -7.12 -0.69 -6.61
C GLN A 191 -5.75 -0.02 -6.68
N ASN A 192 -5.62 1.24 -6.24
CA ASN A 192 -4.32 1.90 -6.22
C ASN A 192 -3.39 1.25 -5.19
N PRO A 193 -2.13 0.95 -5.55
CA PRO A 193 -1.15 0.43 -4.61
C PRO A 193 -0.79 1.48 -3.55
N THR A 194 -0.46 1.04 -2.34
CA THR A 194 -0.02 1.87 -1.21
C THR A 194 1.36 2.48 -1.37
N GLY A 195 2.21 1.87 -2.19
CA GLY A 195 3.59 2.30 -2.38
C GLY A 195 4.14 1.93 -3.75
N ALA A 196 5.13 2.70 -4.20
CA ALA A 196 5.93 2.37 -5.39
C ALA A 196 6.87 1.16 -5.16
N SER A 197 6.99 0.68 -3.91
CA SER A 197 7.87 -0.43 -3.51
C SER A 197 7.32 -1.82 -3.80
N GLY A 198 6.06 -1.96 -4.27
CA GLY A 198 5.55 -3.23 -4.79
C GLY A 198 6.42 -3.78 -5.93
N GLY A 199 7.08 -2.90 -6.69
CA GLY A 199 8.11 -3.27 -7.67
C GLY A 199 9.52 -3.44 -7.08
N GLU A 200 9.81 -2.91 -5.89
CA GLU A 200 11.16 -2.97 -5.30
C GLU A 200 11.56 -4.37 -4.84
N ARG A 201 10.61 -5.22 -4.41
CA ARG A 201 10.91 -6.63 -4.10
C ARG A 201 11.36 -7.39 -5.36
N ASN A 202 10.68 -7.15 -6.49
CA ASN A 202 11.13 -7.64 -7.80
C ASN A 202 12.48 -7.02 -8.19
N HIS A 203 12.71 -5.73 -7.92
CA HIS A 203 13.98 -5.08 -8.23
C HIS A 203 15.14 -5.55 -7.35
N LYS A 204 14.92 -5.98 -6.09
CA LYS A 204 15.96 -6.56 -5.21
C LYS A 204 16.47 -7.89 -5.75
N ALA A 205 15.59 -8.75 -6.28
CA ALA A 205 15.98 -9.95 -7.01
C ALA A 205 16.79 -9.58 -8.27
N THR A 206 16.32 -8.60 -9.05
CA THR A 206 17.02 -8.10 -10.25
C THR A 206 18.38 -7.46 -9.93
N ARG A 207 18.56 -6.86 -8.74
CA ARG A 207 19.82 -6.22 -8.33
C ARG A 207 20.95 -7.22 -8.10
N ARG A 208 20.64 -8.47 -7.71
CA ARG A 208 21.62 -9.56 -7.60
C ARG A 208 22.21 -9.92 -8.97
N VAL A 209 21.42 -9.81 -10.04
CA VAL A 209 21.84 -9.99 -11.44
C VAL A 209 22.61 -8.76 -11.97
N HIS A 210 22.21 -7.56 -11.56
CA HIS A 210 22.84 -6.30 -12.00
C HIS A 210 24.28 -6.10 -11.49
N THR A 211 24.60 -6.59 -10.29
CA THR A 211 25.85 -6.24 -9.58
C THR A 211 26.96 -7.29 -9.67
N LYS A 212 26.64 -8.53 -10.04
CA LYS A 212 27.67 -9.56 -10.31
C LYS A 212 28.06 -9.53 -11.80
N ASN A 213 29.29 -9.12 -12.09
CA ASN A 213 29.88 -9.06 -13.46
C ASN A 213 29.74 -10.36 -14.27
N ARG A 214 29.48 -11.50 -13.63
CA ARG A 214 29.36 -12.81 -14.27
C ARG A 214 27.97 -13.11 -14.87
N ALA A 215 26.93 -12.36 -14.49
CA ALA A 215 25.52 -12.60 -14.87
C ALA A 215 24.83 -11.35 -15.47
N ARG A 216 25.60 -10.39 -15.99
CA ARG A 216 25.07 -9.11 -16.44
C ARG A 216 24.22 -9.26 -17.71
N MET A 217 22.91 -9.29 -17.56
CA MET A 217 21.96 -9.24 -18.67
C MET A 217 21.90 -7.84 -19.31
N GLY A 218 21.60 -7.77 -20.61
CA GLY A 218 21.36 -6.50 -21.31
C GLY A 218 20.05 -5.85 -20.85
N HIS A 219 19.97 -4.51 -20.91
CA HIS A 219 18.85 -3.73 -20.35
C HIS A 219 17.46 -4.21 -20.83
N SER A 220 17.30 -4.47 -22.14
CA SER A 220 16.04 -4.97 -22.72
C SER A 220 15.64 -6.38 -22.24
N LYS A 221 16.63 -7.26 -21.97
CA LYS A 221 16.37 -8.60 -21.40
C LYS A 221 15.95 -8.51 -19.93
N ILE A 222 16.47 -7.52 -19.21
CA ILE A 222 16.08 -7.24 -17.81
C ILE A 222 14.66 -6.68 -17.75
N GLU A 223 14.31 -5.73 -18.61
CA GLU A 223 12.94 -5.21 -18.68
C GLU A 223 11.96 -6.33 -19.02
N SER A 224 12.29 -7.16 -20.02
CA SER A 224 11.48 -8.31 -20.40
C SER A 224 11.38 -9.34 -19.26
N GLY A 225 12.50 -9.67 -18.60
CA GLY A 225 12.52 -10.59 -17.46
C GLY A 225 11.76 -10.06 -16.25
N THR A 226 11.87 -8.75 -15.96
CA THR A 226 11.12 -8.10 -14.87
C THR A 226 9.64 -8.06 -15.20
N ALA A 227 9.26 -7.79 -16.47
CA ALA A 227 7.88 -7.83 -16.91
C ALA A 227 7.31 -9.26 -16.88
N ILE A 228 8.10 -10.28 -17.27
CA ILE A 228 7.69 -11.69 -17.19
C ILE A 228 7.54 -12.12 -15.73
N LEU A 229 8.49 -11.80 -14.85
CA LEU A 229 8.41 -12.09 -13.41
C LEU A 229 7.25 -11.34 -12.74
N PHE A 230 7.05 -10.07 -13.10
CA PHE A 230 5.90 -9.31 -12.63
C PHE A 230 4.60 -9.95 -13.12
N ASN A 231 4.45 -10.22 -14.42
CA ASN A 231 3.23 -10.79 -14.99
C ASN A 231 2.97 -12.23 -14.50
N SER A 232 3.99 -13.08 -14.41
CA SER A 232 3.88 -14.43 -13.84
C SER A 232 3.54 -14.37 -12.35
N GLY A 233 4.16 -13.45 -11.62
CA GLY A 233 3.78 -13.08 -10.26
C GLY A 233 2.31 -12.67 -10.18
N GLN A 234 1.82 -11.79 -11.06
CA GLN A 234 0.40 -11.38 -11.10
C GLN A 234 -0.54 -12.54 -11.51
N LEU A 235 -0.08 -13.50 -12.32
CA LEU A 235 -0.87 -14.68 -12.73
C LEU A 235 -0.94 -15.76 -11.64
N VAL A 236 0.15 -15.94 -10.88
CA VAL A 236 0.23 -16.84 -9.71
C VAL A 236 -0.44 -16.22 -8.49
N ARG A 237 -0.28 -14.90 -8.30
CA ARG A 237 -1.11 -14.03 -7.45
C ARG A 237 -2.49 -13.87 -8.08
N ARG A 238 -3.20 -14.97 -8.32
CA ARG A 238 -4.66 -14.95 -8.39
C ARG A 238 -5.12 -14.07 -7.25
N LEU A 239 -5.53 -12.84 -7.57
CA LEU A 239 -5.92 -11.75 -6.67
C LEU A 239 -6.37 -12.35 -5.34
N THR A 240 -5.49 -12.45 -4.34
CA THR A 240 -5.91 -12.92 -3.02
C THR A 240 -6.92 -11.86 -2.59
N PRO A 241 -8.22 -12.16 -2.64
CA PRO A 241 -9.24 -11.14 -2.48
C PRO A 241 -9.40 -10.83 -1.00
N THR A 242 -8.66 -11.53 -0.13
CA THR A 242 -8.73 -11.48 1.31
C THR A 242 -7.47 -10.85 1.89
N ARG A 243 -7.65 -10.11 2.97
CA ARG A 243 -6.64 -9.43 3.79
C ARG A 243 -6.89 -9.80 5.25
N ASN A 244 -6.37 -10.96 5.66
CA ASN A 244 -6.63 -11.55 6.98
C ASN A 244 -5.36 -11.69 7.84
N THR A 245 -4.39 -10.80 7.66
CA THR A 245 -3.17 -10.84 8.46
C THR A 245 -3.46 -10.48 9.92
N LYS A 246 -2.60 -10.96 10.83
CA LYS A 246 -2.67 -10.60 12.26
C LYS A 246 -2.58 -9.08 12.44
N PHE A 247 -1.75 -8.42 11.63
CA PHE A 247 -1.60 -6.97 11.66
C PHE A 247 -2.87 -6.23 11.21
N CYS A 248 -3.59 -6.69 10.18
CA CYS A 248 -4.90 -6.14 9.80
C CYS A 248 -5.91 -6.24 10.94
N THR A 249 -5.95 -7.38 11.62
CA THR A 249 -6.85 -7.62 12.76
C THR A 249 -6.52 -6.67 13.91
N TRP A 250 -5.23 -6.49 14.20
CA TRP A 250 -4.77 -5.53 15.21
C TRP A 250 -5.13 -4.08 14.85
N LEU A 251 -4.95 -3.67 13.59
CA LEU A 251 -5.36 -2.33 13.13
C LEU A 251 -6.87 -2.12 13.30
N GLN A 252 -7.70 -3.11 12.97
CA GLN A 252 -9.15 -3.03 13.11
C GLN A 252 -9.58 -2.81 14.57
N GLN A 253 -8.86 -3.42 15.50
CA GLN A 253 -9.14 -3.35 16.94
C GLN A 253 -8.41 -2.20 17.64
N LEU A 254 -7.69 -1.35 16.89
CA LEU A 254 -6.89 -0.30 17.50
C LEU A 254 -7.75 0.66 18.32
N GLY A 255 -7.36 0.88 19.57
CA GLY A 255 -8.10 1.70 20.53
C GLY A 255 -9.07 0.91 21.43
N ALA A 256 -9.29 -0.38 21.16
CA ALA A 256 -9.89 -1.31 22.11
C ALA A 256 -8.93 -1.56 23.29
N ASP A 257 -9.47 -1.91 24.46
CA ASP A 257 -8.66 -2.18 25.64
C ASP A 257 -7.86 -3.49 25.46
N ASP A 258 -6.54 -3.33 25.35
CA ASP A 258 -5.47 -4.30 25.59
C ASP A 258 -5.35 -5.52 24.65
N GLU A 259 -5.10 -5.28 23.35
CA GLU A 259 -4.33 -6.23 22.54
C GLU A 259 -3.08 -5.54 21.97
N GLY A 260 -1.92 -5.88 22.55
CA GLY A 260 -0.61 -5.41 22.07
C GLY A 260 -0.34 -5.81 20.62
N LEU A 261 0.68 -5.20 20.00
CA LEU A 261 1.08 -5.51 18.62
C LEU A 261 1.28 -7.03 18.42
N PRO A 262 0.76 -7.61 17.33
CA PRO A 262 1.00 -9.01 17.02
C PRO A 262 2.50 -9.22 16.81
N VAL A 263 3.03 -10.29 17.39
CA VAL A 263 4.37 -10.79 17.07
C VAL A 263 4.22 -11.57 15.76
N GLU A 264 4.74 -11.00 14.66
CA GLU A 264 5.00 -11.80 13.47
C GLU A 264 6.24 -12.64 13.76
N GLU A 265 6.11 -13.96 13.77
CA GLU A 265 7.25 -14.82 13.51
C GLU A 265 7.63 -14.52 12.06
N GLU A 266 8.84 -14.00 11.83
CA GLU A 266 9.41 -13.90 10.49
C GLU A 266 9.42 -15.32 9.90
N ALA A 267 8.38 -15.66 9.13
CA ALA A 267 8.53 -16.68 8.12
C ALA A 267 9.51 -16.07 7.12
N LEU A 268 10.79 -16.40 7.30
CA LEU A 268 11.77 -16.24 6.24
C LEU A 268 11.17 -16.97 5.03
N ASP A 269 10.76 -16.21 4.01
CA ASP A 269 10.32 -16.70 2.71
C ASP A 269 11.52 -17.36 1.98
N GLU A 270 12.15 -18.36 2.60
CA GLU A 270 13.20 -19.19 2.00
C GLU A 270 12.65 -19.99 0.80
N GLU A 271 11.33 -20.20 0.74
CA GLU A 271 10.68 -20.91 -0.37
C GLU A 271 10.52 -20.06 -1.64
N GLU A 272 10.32 -18.74 -1.53
CA GLU A 272 10.17 -17.86 -2.70
C GLU A 272 11.54 -17.47 -3.29
N ASP A 273 12.57 -17.30 -2.43
CA ASP A 273 13.96 -17.11 -2.87
C ASP A 273 14.50 -18.39 -3.55
N ALA A 274 14.12 -19.60 -3.09
CA ALA A 274 14.50 -20.87 -3.73
C ALA A 274 13.85 -21.08 -5.10
N ALA A 275 12.59 -20.64 -5.28
CA ALA A 275 11.90 -20.71 -6.57
C ALA A 275 12.48 -19.72 -7.59
N ALA A 276 12.87 -18.52 -7.14
CA ALA A 276 13.57 -17.55 -7.98
C ALA A 276 14.97 -18.05 -8.39
N ASP A 277 15.72 -18.66 -7.46
CA ASP A 277 17.03 -19.24 -7.76
C ASP A 277 16.92 -20.44 -8.73
N ALA A 278 15.88 -21.29 -8.60
CA ALA A 278 15.64 -22.42 -9.52
C ALA A 278 15.27 -21.98 -10.94
N LEU A 279 14.48 -20.91 -11.10
CA LEU A 279 14.13 -20.35 -12.42
C LEU A 279 15.32 -19.66 -13.10
N ILE A 280 16.26 -19.12 -12.32
CA ILE A 280 17.50 -18.52 -12.84
C ILE A 280 18.48 -19.62 -13.31
N GLU A 281 18.60 -20.73 -12.57
CA GLU A 281 19.38 -21.90 -13.00
C GLU A 281 18.80 -22.55 -14.27
N GLU A 282 17.46 -22.59 -14.42
CA GLU A 282 16.82 -23.11 -15.63
C GLU A 282 17.13 -22.23 -16.86
N PHE A 283 17.24 -20.90 -16.70
CA PHE A 283 17.65 -19.98 -17.77
C PHE A 283 19.14 -20.08 -18.13
N ASP A 284 20.03 -20.37 -17.17
CA ASP A 284 21.45 -20.64 -17.44
C ASP A 284 21.68 -22.01 -18.13
N HIS A 285 20.72 -22.94 -18.01
CA HIS A 285 20.75 -24.26 -18.64
C HIS A 285 20.04 -24.37 -20.00
N VAL A 286 19.33 -23.32 -20.44
CA VAL A 286 18.92 -23.23 -21.85
C VAL A 286 20.16 -22.89 -22.68
N HIS A 287 20.96 -23.91 -22.98
CA HIS A 287 21.63 -23.96 -24.26
C HIS A 287 20.55 -23.71 -25.33
N ILE A 288 20.59 -22.54 -25.95
CA ILE A 288 19.96 -22.34 -27.25
C ILE A 288 20.68 -23.32 -28.17
N SER A 289 20.19 -24.55 -28.23
CA SER A 289 20.44 -25.43 -29.36
C SER A 289 19.76 -24.76 -30.53
N ASP A 290 20.56 -24.40 -31.54
CA ASP A 290 20.12 -24.01 -32.87
C ASP A 290 18.90 -24.82 -33.29
N GLY A 291 17.74 -24.17 -33.36
CA GLY A 291 16.46 -24.84 -33.58
C GLY A 291 15.29 -23.90 -33.84
N LEU A 292 15.56 -22.68 -34.31
CA LEU A 292 14.53 -21.73 -34.75
C LEU A 292 14.92 -21.03 -36.06
N GLU A 293 15.76 -21.66 -36.88
CA GLU A 293 15.76 -21.45 -38.33
C GLU A 293 14.68 -22.36 -38.94
N GLY A 294 13.51 -21.80 -39.24
CA GLY A 294 12.47 -22.59 -39.93
C GLY A 294 11.04 -22.08 -39.89
N VAL A 295 10.73 -20.96 -39.21
CA VAL A 295 9.35 -20.42 -39.21
C VAL A 295 9.34 -18.89 -39.29
N MET A 296 10.07 -18.32 -40.26
CA MET A 296 9.68 -17.04 -40.87
C MET A 296 9.99 -17.13 -42.37
N GLY A 297 8.97 -17.55 -43.12
CA GLY A 297 8.99 -17.51 -44.58
C GLY A 297 9.06 -16.06 -45.06
N ASN A 298 9.96 -15.84 -46.00
CA ASN A 298 10.14 -14.63 -46.78
C ASN A 298 8.83 -14.17 -47.43
N GLU A 299 8.35 -12.98 -47.09
CA GLU A 299 7.61 -12.13 -48.03
C GLU A 299 8.19 -10.71 -47.98
N LEU A 300 9.09 -10.48 -48.93
CA LEU A 300 9.29 -9.27 -49.74
C LEU A 300 8.97 -7.91 -49.11
N PHE A 301 10.03 -7.22 -48.68
CA PHE A 301 10.12 -5.77 -48.73
C PHE A 301 10.64 -5.37 -50.12
N ASP A 302 9.79 -4.74 -50.94
CA ASP A 302 10.24 -3.97 -52.10
C ASP A 302 10.70 -2.59 -51.62
N GLU A 303 12.01 -2.37 -51.71
CA GLU A 303 12.71 -1.13 -51.40
C GLU A 303 12.88 -0.37 -52.73
N GLU A 304 11.98 0.60 -53.00
CA GLU A 304 12.08 1.44 -54.19
C GLU A 304 13.06 2.60 -53.91
N VAL A 305 14.27 2.42 -54.42
CA VAL A 305 15.34 3.42 -54.52
C VAL A 305 14.93 4.48 -55.54
N MET A 306 14.94 5.77 -55.15
CA MET A 306 14.99 6.87 -56.11
C MET A 306 16.16 7.80 -55.79
N ASP A 307 17.09 7.80 -56.74
CA ASP A 307 18.30 8.61 -56.81
C ASP A 307 18.09 9.87 -57.66
N GLU A 308 19.03 10.78 -57.54
CA GLU A 308 19.11 12.21 -57.89
C GLU A 308 18.53 12.75 -59.22
N GLY A 309 18.00 13.98 -59.12
CA GLY A 309 18.37 15.11 -59.99
C GLY A 309 17.49 15.44 -61.20
N SER A 310 16.82 16.61 -61.19
CA SER A 310 16.91 17.66 -62.23
C SER A 310 15.93 18.81 -62.00
N ILE A 311 16.46 20.01 -62.26
CA ILE A 311 15.87 21.36 -62.32
C ILE A 311 14.74 21.43 -63.37
N PHE A 312 13.68 22.23 -63.14
CA PHE A 312 13.26 23.35 -64.00
C PHE A 312 12.02 24.11 -63.48
N TYR A 313 12.08 25.43 -63.66
CA TYR A 313 11.03 26.43 -63.48
C TYR A 313 9.82 26.22 -64.40
N ASN A 314 8.62 26.43 -63.87
CA ASN A 314 7.63 27.43 -64.34
C ASN A 314 6.48 27.55 -63.34
#